data_AF-A0A0W4ZH04-F1
#
_entry.id   AF-A0A0W4ZH04-F1
#
_cell.length_a   1.000
_cell.length_b   1.000
_cell.length_c   1.000
_cell.angle_alpha   90.00
_cell.angle_beta   90.00
_cell.angle_gamma   90.00
#
_symmetry.space_group_name_H-M   'P 1'
#
loop_
_entity.id
_entity.type
_entity.pdbx_description
1 polymer ?
#
loop_
_entity_poly.entity_id
_entity_poly.type
_entity_poly.pdbx_seq_one_letter_code
_entity_poly.pdbx_strand_id
1 'polypeptide(L)' 'MYRSRALSLYRRSLKLSLDWCVRRDVWRLEALKIRSRFESNKNIHDPRLLLAIFDETEEILKKYKHPDPYIG' A
#
# COMPACT_ATOMS: atom_id res chain seq x y z
N MET A 1 -13.73 10.25 6.95
CA MET A 1 -13.28 10.53 5.57
C MET A 1 -11.94 9.87 5.22
N TYR A 2 -10.89 9.99 6.05
CA TYR A 2 -9.55 9.44 5.74
C TYR A 2 -9.41 7.91 5.81
N ARG A 3 -10.22 7.22 6.63
CA ARG A 3 -10.17 5.76 6.78
C ARG A 3 -10.42 5.02 5.46
N SER A 4 -11.36 5.49 4.66
CA SER A 4 -11.67 4.87 3.36
C SER A 4 -10.52 5.04 2.36
N ARG A 5 -9.85 6.20 2.35
CA ARG A 5 -8.66 6.46 1.51
C ARG A 5 -7.49 5.56 1.93
N ALA A 6 -7.19 5.49 3.23
CA ALA A 6 -6.16 4.61 3.76
C ALA A 6 -6.41 3.12 3.43
N LEU A 7 -7.66 2.65 3.58
CA LEU A 7 -8.03 1.28 3.22
C LEU A 7 -7.91 1.01 1.72
N SER A 8 -8.24 1.98 0.86
CA SER A 8 -8.06 1.87 -0.59
C SER A 8 -6.57 1.73 -0.95
N LEU A 9 -5.72 2.61 -0.42
CA LEU A 9 -4.27 2.56 -0.61
C LEU A 9 -3.66 1.25 -0.10
N TYR A 10 -4.11 0.76 1.05
CA TYR A 10 -3.66 -0.50 1.62
C TYR A 10 -3.97 -1.69 0.69
N ARG A 11 -5.22 -1.80 0.22
CA ARG A 11 -5.63 -2.86 -0.71
C ARG A 11 -4.86 -2.80 -2.03
N ARG A 12 -4.68 -1.60 -2.58
CA ARG A 12 -3.91 -1.38 -3.81
C ARG A 12 -2.43 -1.76 -3.63
N SER A 13 -1.84 -1.44 -2.48
CA SER A 13 -0.46 -1.82 -2.14
C SER A 13 -0.27 -3.33 -2.07
N LEU A 14 -1.20 -4.04 -1.41
CA LEU A 14 -1.15 -5.50 -1.35
C LEU A 14 -1.33 -6.15 -2.72
N LYS A 15 -2.26 -5.64 -3.54
CA LYS A 15 -2.47 -6.11 -4.91
C LYS A 15 -1.23 -5.90 -5.77
N LEU A 16 -0.67 -4.68 -5.76
CA LEU A 16 0.52 -4.37 -6.54
C LEU A 16 1.71 -5.26 -6.14
N SER A 17 1.92 -5.47 -4.83
CA SER A 17 2.97 -6.37 -4.35
C SER A 17 2.75 -7.81 -4.79
N LEU A 18 1.50 -8.26 -4.90
CA LEU A 18 1.15 -9.58 -5.41
C LEU A 18 1.40 -9.70 -6.92
N ASP A 19 1.10 -8.65 -7.67
CA ASP A 19 1.32 -8.62 -9.13
C ASP A 19 2.81 -8.85 -9.45
N TRP A 20 3.72 -8.32 -8.63
CA TRP A 20 5.17 -8.57 -8.75
C TRP A 20 5.62 -9.92 -8.19
N CYS A 21 4.91 -10.48 -7.21
CA CYS A 21 5.30 -11.71 -6.52
C CYS A 21 4.09 -12.62 -6.30
N VAL A 22 3.73 -13.41 -7.31
CA VAL A 22 2.56 -14.31 -7.26
C VAL A 22 2.74 -15.45 -6.24
N ARG A 23 4.00 -15.84 -5.96
CA ARG A 23 4.33 -16.90 -4.98
C ARG A 23 3.94 -16.48 -3.56
N ARG A 24 2.94 -17.14 -2.99
CA ARG A 24 2.26 -16.75 -1.74
C ARG A 24 3.12 -16.87 -0.48
N ASP A 25 4.05 -17.81 -0.44
CA ASP A 25 5.02 -17.97 0.63
C ASP A 25 5.94 -16.74 0.75
N VAL A 26 6.49 -16.29 -0.38
CA VAL A 26 7.36 -15.11 -0.44
C VAL A 26 6.56 -13.83 -0.26
N TRP A 27 5.42 -13.72 -0.92
CA TRP A 27 4.56 -12.53 -0.86
C TRP A 27 4.08 -12.21 0.56
N ARG A 28 3.82 -13.22 1.40
CA ARG A 28 3.38 -12.99 2.79
C ARG A 28 4.36 -12.13 3.59
N LEU A 29 5.66 -12.30 3.39
CA LEU A 29 6.67 -11.49 4.08
C LEU A 29 6.54 -10.02 3.67
N GLU A 30 6.31 -9.75 2.39
CA GLU A 30 6.13 -8.38 1.89
C GLU A 30 4.80 -7.77 2.34
N ALA A 31 3.72 -8.56 2.33
CA ALA A 31 2.43 -8.15 2.85
C ALA A 31 2.48 -7.74 4.34
N LEU A 32 3.26 -8.46 5.15
CA LEU A 32 3.49 -8.09 6.56
C LEU A 32 4.24 -6.77 6.70
N LYS A 33 5.26 -6.52 5.87
CA LYS A 33 5.95 -5.22 5.86
C LYS A 33 5.01 -4.08 5.48
N ILE A 34 4.17 -4.27 4.45
CA ILE A 34 3.15 -3.28 4.05
C ILE A 34 2.22 -3.01 5.24
N ARG A 35 1.69 -4.06 5.89
CA ARG A 35 0.84 -3.89 7.08
C ARG A 35 1.54 -3.11 8.19
N SER A 36 2.79 -3.44 8.49
CA SER A 36 3.57 -2.76 9.53
C SER A 36 3.72 -1.26 9.25
N ARG A 37 3.95 -0.88 7.98
CA ARG A 37 4.03 0.52 7.57
C ARG A 37 2.70 1.26 7.77
N PHE A 38 1.58 0.64 7.42
CA PHE A 38 0.25 1.23 7.64
C PHE A 38 -0.11 1.37 9.12
N GLU A 39 0.18 0.35 9.95
CA GLU A 39 -0.08 0.43 11.39
C GLU A 39 0.79 1.49 12.09
N SER A 40 2.04 1.68 11.64
CA SER A 40 2.94 2.70 12.21
C SER A 40 2.40 4.14 12.02
N ASN A 41 1.59 4.37 10.99
CA ASN A 41 1.01 5.67 10.68
C ASN A 41 -0.44 5.86 11.22
N LYS A 42 -0.98 4.87 11.93
CA LYS A 42 -2.39 4.83 12.34
C LYS A 42 -2.78 5.90 13.36
N ASN A 43 -1.83 6.31 14.20
CA ASN A 43 -2.05 7.28 15.28
C ASN A 43 -1.69 8.72 14.89
N ILE A 44 -1.50 8.99 13.59
CA ILE A 44 -1.25 10.34 13.10
C ILE A 44 -2.58 11.09 13.05
N HIS A 45 -2.65 12.19 13.79
CA HIS A 45 -3.84 13.03 13.87
C HIS A 45 -3.72 14.35 13.09
N ASP A 46 -2.51 14.75 12.70
CA ASP A 46 -2.28 15.94 11.87
C ASP A 46 -2.80 15.70 10.44
N PRO A 47 -3.83 16.44 9.98
CA PRO A 47 -4.38 16.30 8.64
C PRO A 47 -3.37 16.62 7.52
N ARG A 48 -2.44 17.56 7.74
CA ARG A 48 -1.45 17.93 6.71
C ARG A 48 -0.45 16.80 6.49
N LEU A 49 0.03 16.22 7.59
CA LEU A 49 0.93 15.07 7.55
C LEU A 49 0.24 13.85 6.91
N LEU A 50 -1.03 13.58 7.25
CA LEU A 50 -1.80 12.51 6.63
C LEU A 50 -1.94 12.69 5.11
N LEU A 51 -2.20 13.90 4.63
CA LEU A 51 -2.28 14.19 3.20
C LEU A 51 -0.93 13.94 2.51
N ALA A 52 0.17 14.42 3.09
CA ALA A 52 1.51 14.18 2.56
C ALA A 52 1.84 12.69 2.46
N ILE A 53 1.52 11.90 3.49
CA ILE A 53 1.73 10.44 3.50
C ILE A 53 0.88 9.76 2.42
N PHE A 54 -0.36 10.19 2.22
CA PHE A 54 -1.21 9.63 1.17
C PHE A 54 -0.65 9.92 -0.21
N ASP A 55 -0.17 11.14 -0.45
CA ASP A 55 0.37 11.53 -1.74
C ASP A 55 1.69 10.80 -2.01
N GLU A 56 2.57 10.68 -1.01
CA GLU A 56 3.78 9.84 -1.11
C GLU A 56 3.44 8.38 -1.43
N THR A 57 2.42 7.82 -0.77
CA THR A 57 1.98 6.45 -1.03
C THR A 57 1.45 6.30 -2.46
N GLU A 58 0.68 7.26 -2.97
CA GLU A 58 0.21 7.26 -4.36
C GLU A 58 1.37 7.30 -5.35
N GLU A 59 2.40 8.13 -5.11
CA GLU A 59 3.58 8.19 -5.96
C GLU A 59 4.38 6.89 -5.97
N ILE A 60 4.52 6.24 -4.80
CA ILE A 60 5.10 4.89 -4.71
C ILE A 60 4.29 3.90 -5.56
N LEU A 61 2.96 3.87 -5.41
CA LEU A 61 2.10 2.95 -6.17
C LEU A 61 2.19 3.19 -7.68
N LYS A 62 2.31 4.44 -8.12
CA LYS A 62 2.50 4.78 -9.54
C LYS A 62 3.87 4.33 -10.04
N LYS A 63 4.93 4.61 -9.28
CA LYS A 63 6.31 4.28 -9.63
C LYS A 63 6.51 2.77 -9.81
N TYR A 64 5.91 1.98 -8.93
CA TYR A 64 6.06 0.52 -8.96
C TYR A 64 4.94 -0.18 -9.74
N LYS A 65 4.12 0.54 -10.52
CA LYS A 65 3.04 -0.06 -11.29
C LYS A 65 3.59 -1.13 -12.25
N HIS A 66 3.10 -2.36 -12.14
CA HIS A 66 3.51 -3.44 -13.02
C HIS A 66 3.00 -3.18 -14.46
N PRO A 67 3.85 -3.32 -15.51
CA PRO A 67 3.42 -3.10 -16.89
C PRO A 67 2.35 -4.10 -17.36
N ASP A 68 2.35 -5.31 -16.81
CA ASP A 68 1.37 -6.38 -17.10
C ASP A 68 0.82 -7.01 -15.80
N PRO A 69 -0.20 -6.43 -15.15
CA PRO A 69 -0.63 -6.84 -13.82
C PRO A 69 -1.21 -8.25 -13.80
N TYR A 70 -1.04 -8.98 -12.68
CA TYR A 70 -1.60 -10.32 -12.54
C TYR A 70 -3.14 -10.28 -12.56
N ILE A 71 -3.74 -10.95 -13.54
CA ILE A 71 -5.19 -11.14 -13.67
C ILE A 71 -5.50 -12.52 -13.09
N GLY A 72 -5.88 -12.56 -11.82
CA GLY A 72 -6.30 -13.79 -11.13
C GLY A 72 -7.55 -13.58 -10.30
#